data_AF-A0A238ZRJ7-F1
#
_entry.id   AF-A0A238ZRJ7-F1
#
_cell.length_a   1.000
_cell.length_b   1.000
_cell.length_c   1.000
_cell.angle_alpha   90.00
_cell.angle_beta   90.00
_cell.angle_gamma   90.00
#
_symmetry.space_group_name_H-M   'P 1'
#
loop_
_entity.id
_entity.type
_entity.pdbx_description
1 polymer ?
#
loop_
_entity_poly.entity_id
_entity_poly.type
_entity_poly.pdbx_seq_one_letter_code
_entity_poly.pdbx_strand_id
1 'polypeptide(L)'
;MSMDAPDETAPADKPLTSLLTDLVASMTALVSKEVELAKAELMEKAASAGRGVGQILCGGAFAFCGLLLLLAAATLGLAHVMPPWAAALVVGGAVILLGLVLMMAGRAKLQALTLSPRRTLNNLRTDAHEVADAVSR
;
A
#
# COMPACT_ATOMS: atom_id res chain seq x y z
N MET A 1 35.00 -58.95 47.00
CA MET A 1 33.52 -58.90 47.07
C MET A 1 33.21 -57.71 47.96
N SER A 2 32.84 -56.55 47.46
CA SER A 2 31.59 -56.31 46.72
C SER A 2 31.76 -55.24 45.63
N MET A 3 31.14 -55.54 44.50
CA MET A 3 30.99 -54.72 43.30
C MET A 3 30.06 -53.54 43.62
N ASP A 4 30.51 -52.33 43.36
CA ASP A 4 29.64 -51.14 43.34
C ASP A 4 28.89 -51.16 42.00
N ALA A 5 27.57 -51.26 42.05
CA ALA A 5 26.73 -51.36 40.86
C ALA A 5 26.55 -49.96 40.24
N PRO A 6 26.55 -49.82 38.90
CA PRO A 6 26.20 -48.57 38.26
C PRO A 6 24.70 -48.32 38.47
N ASP A 7 24.37 -47.15 39.02
CA ASP A 7 23.01 -46.61 39.04
C ASP A 7 22.60 -46.26 37.60
N GLU A 8 22.13 -47.27 36.85
CA GLU A 8 21.37 -47.07 35.62
C GLU A 8 20.03 -46.41 35.98
N THR A 9 20.05 -45.09 36.06
CA THR A 9 18.82 -44.29 35.99
C THR A 9 18.24 -44.45 34.58
N ALA A 10 17.33 -45.43 34.47
CA ALA A 10 16.57 -45.72 33.28
C ALA A 10 16.00 -44.44 32.64
N PRO A 11 15.98 -44.34 31.30
CA PRO A 11 15.42 -43.19 30.61
C PRO A 11 13.93 -43.12 30.97
N ALA A 12 13.55 -42.12 31.76
CA ALA A 12 12.15 -41.86 32.07
C ALA A 12 11.40 -41.62 30.75
N ASP A 13 10.53 -42.57 30.40
CA ASP A 13 9.61 -42.46 29.26
C ASP A 13 8.90 -41.11 29.34
N LYS A 14 9.24 -40.21 28.41
CA LYS A 14 8.71 -38.85 28.39
C LYS A 14 7.18 -38.98 28.32
N PRO A 15 6.42 -38.44 29.30
CA PRO A 15 4.99 -38.69 29.35
C PRO A 15 4.31 -38.09 28.11
N LEU A 16 3.28 -38.75 27.57
CA LEU A 16 2.53 -38.28 26.38
C LEU A 16 2.04 -36.82 26.51
N THR A 17 1.79 -36.38 27.74
CA THR A 17 1.46 -34.99 28.09
C THR A 17 2.58 -34.00 27.76
N SER A 18 3.85 -34.40 27.87
CA SER A 18 5.01 -33.58 27.48
C SER A 18 5.10 -33.40 25.97
N LEU A 19 4.84 -34.43 25.16
CA LEU A 19 4.90 -34.32 23.69
C LEU A 19 3.78 -33.43 23.13
N LEU A 20 2.59 -33.50 23.72
CA LEU A 20 1.49 -32.59 23.40
C LEU A 20 1.83 -31.14 23.75
N THR A 21 2.48 -30.93 24.90
CA THR A 21 2.94 -29.60 25.33
C THR A 21 3.99 -29.04 24.37
N ASP A 22 4.95 -29.88 23.94
CA ASP A 22 5.99 -29.50 22.98
C ASP A 22 5.41 -29.17 21.59
N LEU A 23 4.39 -29.90 21.15
CA LEU A 23 3.70 -29.64 19.88
C LEU A 23 2.92 -28.33 19.91
N VAL A 24 2.16 -28.06 20.98
CA VAL A 24 1.42 -26.80 21.16
C VAL A 24 2.39 -25.62 21.23
N ALA A 25 3.51 -25.76 21.95
CA ALA A 25 4.56 -24.76 22.00
C ALA A 25 5.16 -24.50 20.61
N SER A 26 5.41 -25.56 19.82
CA SER A 26 5.95 -25.46 18.46
C SER A 26 4.98 -24.78 17.49
N MET A 27 3.68 -25.09 17.57
CA MET A 27 2.64 -24.43 16.77
C MET A 27 2.53 -22.94 17.12
N THR A 28 2.58 -22.60 18.40
CA THR A 28 2.57 -21.21 18.89
C THR A 28 3.81 -20.45 18.40
N ALA A 29 4.97 -21.10 18.38
CA ALA A 29 6.20 -20.54 17.84
C ALA A 29 6.13 -20.32 16.33
N LEU A 30 5.48 -21.23 15.58
CA LEU A 30 5.30 -21.11 14.14
C LEU A 30 4.38 -19.94 13.78
N VAL A 31 3.24 -19.80 14.46
CA VAL A 31 2.32 -18.67 14.28
C VAL A 31 3.03 -17.35 14.58
N SER A 32 3.80 -17.28 15.66
CA SER A 32 4.60 -16.09 15.99
C SER A 32 5.59 -15.73 14.87
N LYS A 33 6.24 -16.74 14.27
CA LYS A 33 7.17 -16.55 13.15
C LYS A 33 6.47 -16.09 11.87
N GLU A 34 5.30 -16.64 11.54
CA GLU A 34 4.54 -16.17 10.37
C GLU A 34 4.06 -14.73 10.55
N VAL A 35 3.66 -14.35 11.77
CA VAL A 35 3.31 -12.96 12.08
C VAL A 35 4.53 -12.05 11.93
N GLU A 36 5.70 -12.46 12.41
CA GLU A 36 6.94 -11.70 12.24
C GLU A 36 7.33 -11.57 10.76
N LEU A 37 7.22 -12.65 10.00
CA LEU A 37 7.48 -12.66 8.56
C LEU A 37 6.50 -11.76 7.80
N ALA A 38 5.21 -11.87 8.10
CA ALA A 38 4.18 -11.02 7.51
C ALA A 38 4.43 -9.54 7.82
N LYS A 39 4.83 -9.23 9.07
CA LYS A 39 5.24 -7.86 9.44
C LYS A 39 6.44 -7.40 8.62
N ALA A 40 7.47 -8.23 8.47
CA ALA A 40 8.66 -7.90 7.68
C ALA A 40 8.29 -7.64 6.21
N GLU A 41 7.47 -8.49 5.59
CA GLU A 41 7.02 -8.34 4.20
C GLU A 41 6.17 -7.08 4.03
N LEU A 42 5.29 -6.78 4.99
CA LEU A 42 4.51 -5.53 4.99
C LEU A 42 5.41 -4.29 5.08
N MET A 43 6.43 -4.31 5.95
CA MET A 43 7.42 -3.22 6.05
C MET A 43 8.21 -3.05 4.77
N GLU A 44 8.64 -4.14 4.13
CA GLU A 44 9.35 -4.09 2.87
C GLU A 44 8.47 -3.53 1.74
N LYS A 45 7.21 -3.99 1.64
CA LYS A 45 6.24 -3.46 0.68
C LYS A 45 5.97 -1.98 0.91
N ALA A 46 5.80 -1.57 2.18
CA ALA A 46 5.60 -0.17 2.54
C ALA A 46 6.83 0.69 2.18
N ALA A 47 8.05 0.20 2.44
CA ALA A 47 9.29 0.90 2.11
C ALA A 47 9.50 0.98 0.60
N SER A 48 9.18 -0.07 -0.16
CA SER A 48 9.23 -0.08 -1.62
C SER A 48 8.24 0.92 -2.22
N ALA A 49 6.98 0.89 -1.77
CA ALA A 49 5.96 1.86 -2.16
C ALA A 49 6.38 3.30 -1.78
N GLY A 50 6.93 3.50 -0.58
CA GLY A 50 7.43 4.79 -0.11
C GLY A 50 8.55 5.35 -0.98
N ARG A 51 9.53 4.51 -1.38
CA ARG A 51 10.58 4.90 -2.33
C ARG A 51 10.01 5.30 -3.68
N GLY A 52 9.07 4.52 -4.22
CA GLY A 52 8.41 4.84 -5.48
C GLY A 52 7.66 6.17 -5.45
N VAL A 53 6.88 6.41 -4.39
CA VAL A 53 6.19 7.70 -4.18
C VAL A 53 7.20 8.85 -4.04
N GLY A 54 8.29 8.65 -3.28
CA GLY A 54 9.36 9.64 -3.14
C GLY A 54 10.01 10.01 -4.46
N GLN A 55 10.32 9.03 -5.32
CA GLN A 55 10.88 9.27 -6.65
C GLN A 55 9.91 10.02 -7.56
N ILE A 56 8.62 9.68 -7.53
CA ILE A 56 7.58 10.38 -8.30
C ILE A 56 7.46 11.84 -7.85
N LEU A 57 7.47 12.10 -6.55
CA LEU A 57 7.40 13.47 -6.01
C LEU A 57 8.64 14.29 -6.40
N CYS A 58 9.84 13.73 -6.24
CA CYS A 58 11.08 14.39 -6.65
C CYS A 58 11.10 14.67 -8.16
N GLY A 59 10.84 13.65 -8.98
CA GLY A 59 10.79 13.79 -10.44
C GLY A 59 9.73 14.79 -10.88
N GLY A 60 8.55 14.75 -10.25
CA GLY A 60 7.47 15.71 -10.46
C GLY A 60 7.88 17.15 -10.12
N ALA A 61 8.63 17.35 -9.02
CA ALA A 61 9.15 18.67 -8.65
C ALA A 61 10.14 19.21 -9.69
N PHE A 62 11.09 18.38 -10.15
CA PHE A 62 12.01 18.78 -11.22
C PHE A 62 11.29 19.07 -12.54
N ALA A 63 10.33 18.23 -12.93
CA ALA A 63 9.51 18.46 -14.12
C ALA A 63 8.70 19.76 -14.00
N PHE A 64 8.16 20.07 -12.82
CA PHE A 64 7.45 21.31 -12.56
C PHE A 64 8.36 22.54 -12.67
N CYS A 65 9.56 22.51 -12.08
CA CYS A 65 10.55 23.57 -12.23
C CYS A 65 10.95 23.78 -13.71
N GLY A 66 11.19 22.69 -14.44
CA GLY A 66 11.47 22.75 -15.88
C GLY A 66 10.31 23.36 -16.66
N LEU A 67 9.07 22.99 -16.35
CA LEU A 67 7.87 23.57 -16.94
C LEU A 67 7.81 25.09 -16.70
N LEU A 68 8.05 25.57 -15.48
CA LEU A 68 8.09 27.02 -15.19
C LEU A 68 9.13 27.76 -16.05
N LEU A 69 10.31 27.18 -16.25
CA LEU A 69 11.34 27.74 -17.13
C LEU A 69 10.90 27.75 -18.59
N LEU A 70 10.22 26.71 -19.07
CA LEU A 70 9.64 26.67 -20.41
C LEU A 70 8.54 27.73 -20.59
N LEU A 71 7.66 27.93 -19.60
CA LEU A 71 6.65 28.99 -19.64
C LEU A 71 7.31 30.37 -19.67
N ALA A 72 8.36 30.59 -18.87
CA ALA A 72 9.11 31.83 -18.88
C ALA A 72 9.76 32.08 -20.25
N ALA A 73 10.40 31.06 -20.83
CA ALA A 73 10.99 31.13 -22.16
C ALA A 73 9.93 31.41 -23.24
N ALA A 74 8.77 30.76 -23.18
CA ALA A 74 7.65 31.02 -24.09
C ALA A 74 7.13 32.46 -23.95
N THR A 75 6.99 32.95 -22.72
CA THR A 75 6.57 34.33 -22.45
C THR A 75 7.58 35.33 -23.00
N LEU A 76 8.88 35.12 -22.76
CA LEU A 76 9.94 35.98 -23.27
C LEU A 76 10.04 35.94 -24.80
N GLY A 77 9.88 34.75 -25.41
CA GLY A 77 9.86 34.61 -26.87
C GLY A 77 8.68 35.35 -27.50
N LEU A 78 7.49 35.22 -26.90
CA LEU A 78 6.29 35.93 -27.37
C LEU A 78 6.38 37.44 -27.10
N ALA A 79 7.11 37.86 -26.07
CA ALA A 79 7.36 39.27 -25.78
C ALA A 79 8.19 39.98 -26.88
N HIS A 80 8.78 39.25 -27.83
CA HIS A 80 9.44 39.84 -29.00
C HIS A 80 8.46 40.30 -30.09
N VAL A 81 7.23 39.76 -30.10
CA VAL A 81 6.19 40.11 -31.08
C VAL A 81 5.05 40.94 -30.50
N MET A 82 4.91 40.99 -29.16
CA MET A 82 3.87 41.76 -28.47
C MET A 82 4.35 42.28 -27.11
N PRO A 83 3.65 43.23 -26.46
CA PRO A 83 4.04 43.72 -25.14
C PRO A 83 4.17 42.59 -24.11
N PRO A 84 5.16 42.66 -23.19
CA PRO A 84 5.42 41.58 -22.23
C PRO A 84 4.21 41.20 -21.36
N TRP A 85 3.38 42.17 -20.99
CA TRP A 85 2.16 41.94 -20.20
C TRP A 85 1.12 41.11 -20.98
N ALA A 86 0.98 41.36 -22.29
CA ALA A 86 0.07 40.62 -23.15
C ALA A 86 0.57 39.20 -23.41
N ALA A 87 1.88 39.05 -23.64
CA ALA A 87 2.52 37.73 -23.78
C ALA A 87 2.28 36.85 -22.54
N ALA A 88 2.48 37.41 -21.35
CA ALA A 88 2.24 36.70 -20.09
C ALA A 88 0.77 36.28 -19.91
N LEU A 89 -0.18 37.13 -20.31
CA LEU A 89 -1.62 36.80 -20.26
C LEU A 89 -1.98 35.67 -21.24
N VAL A 90 -1.43 35.67 -22.45
CA VAL A 90 -1.69 34.62 -23.44
C VAL A 90 -1.14 33.27 -22.97
N VAL A 91 0.13 33.23 -22.54
CA VAL A 91 0.76 31.99 -22.05
C VAL A 91 0.07 31.51 -20.77
N GLY A 92 -0.16 32.41 -19.81
CA GLY A 92 -0.85 32.09 -18.56
C GLY A 92 -2.27 31.60 -18.79
N GLY A 93 -3.02 32.25 -19.68
CA GLY A 93 -4.37 31.84 -20.06
C GLY A 93 -4.41 30.44 -20.68
N ALA A 94 -3.50 30.15 -21.60
CA ALA A 94 -3.39 28.82 -22.21
C ALA A 94 -3.10 27.72 -21.18
N VAL A 95 -2.22 28.00 -20.22
CA VAL A 95 -1.85 27.05 -19.15
C VAL A 95 -3.00 26.85 -18.17
N ILE A 96 -3.75 27.90 -17.82
CA ILE A 96 -4.95 27.79 -16.98
C ILE A 96 -6.00 26.92 -17.66
N LEU A 97 -6.25 27.13 -18.96
CA LEU A 97 -7.21 26.32 -19.72
C LEU A 97 -6.79 24.85 -19.74
N LEU A 98 -5.52 24.57 -20.03
CA LEU A 98 -4.98 23.21 -19.99
C LEU A 98 -5.14 22.59 -18.60
N GLY A 99 -4.81 23.34 -17.55
CA GLY A 99 -4.97 22.92 -16.15
C GLY A 99 -6.41 22.58 -15.78
N LEU A 100 -7.39 23.38 -16.22
CA LEU A 100 -8.81 23.10 -16.00
C LEU A 100 -9.25 21.79 -16.66
N VAL A 101 -8.82 21.54 -17.91
CA VAL A 101 -9.13 20.29 -18.63
C VAL A 101 -8.54 19.08 -17.89
N LEU A 102 -7.27 19.15 -17.50
CA LEU A 102 -6.60 18.10 -16.73
C LEU A 102 -7.28 17.86 -15.37
N MET A 103 -7.67 18.94 -14.66
CA MET A 103 -8.37 18.85 -13.39
C MET A 103 -9.72 18.15 -13.55
N MET A 104 -10.50 18.51 -14.57
CA MET A 104 -11.79 17.87 -14.86
C MET A 104 -11.62 16.39 -15.21
N ALA A 105 -10.66 16.06 -16.08
CA ALA A 105 -10.36 14.68 -16.46
C ALA A 105 -9.90 13.83 -15.26
N GLY A 106 -9.02 14.39 -14.41
CA GLY A 106 -8.57 13.73 -13.19
C GLY A 106 -9.72 13.49 -12.20
N ARG A 107 -10.59 14.49 -12.00
CA ARG A 107 -11.76 14.37 -11.14
C ARG A 107 -12.73 13.30 -11.66
N ALA A 108 -12.97 13.25 -12.97
CA ALA A 108 -13.80 12.22 -13.59
C ALA A 108 -13.23 10.81 -13.37
N LYS A 109 -11.90 10.64 -13.49
CA LYS A 109 -11.23 9.36 -13.26
C LYS A 109 -11.31 8.92 -11.79
N LEU A 110 -11.15 9.85 -10.85
CA LEU A 110 -11.32 9.57 -9.42
C LEU A 110 -12.76 9.21 -9.06
N GLN A 111 -13.75 9.90 -9.66
CA GLN A 111 -15.16 9.56 -9.49
C GLN A 111 -15.50 8.17 -10.06
N ALA A 112 -14.90 7.78 -11.19
CA ALA A 112 -15.07 6.44 -11.74
C ALA A 112 -14.50 5.35 -10.80
N LEU A 113 -13.40 5.65 -10.11
CA LEU A 113 -12.80 4.76 -9.11
C LEU A 113 -13.65 4.65 -7.83
N THR A 114 -14.33 5.73 -7.41
CA THR A 114 -15.20 5.72 -6.23
C THR A 114 -16.62 5.23 -6.50
N LEU A 115 -17.07 5.16 -7.77
CA LEU A 115 -18.39 4.65 -8.16
C LEU A 115 -18.47 3.11 -8.30
N SER A 116 -17.43 2.35 -7.94
CA SER A 116 -17.45 0.89 -7.90
C SER A 116 -16.81 0.40 -6.59
N PRO A 117 -17.57 -0.26 -5.69
CA PRO A 117 -18.17 -1.56 -5.97
C PRO A 117 -19.63 -1.66 -5.49
N ARG A 118 -20.57 -0.98 -6.17
CA ARG A 118 -22.01 -1.14 -5.90
C ARG A 118 -22.51 -2.58 -6.10
N ARG A 119 -21.84 -3.37 -6.95
CA ARG A 119 -22.18 -4.79 -7.17
C ARG A 119 -21.65 -5.70 -6.06
N THR A 120 -20.43 -5.47 -5.57
CA THR A 120 -19.85 -6.32 -4.50
C THR A 120 -20.49 -6.04 -3.14
N LEU A 121 -20.83 -4.78 -2.84
CA LEU A 121 -21.50 -4.43 -1.57
C LEU A 121 -22.94 -4.97 -1.49
N ASN A 122 -23.67 -5.05 -2.61
CA ASN A 122 -25.01 -5.64 -2.61
C ASN A 122 -24.98 -7.16 -2.41
N ASN A 123 -24.01 -7.87 -3.01
CA ASN A 123 -23.88 -9.32 -2.83
C ASN A 123 -23.50 -9.69 -1.40
N LEU A 124 -22.59 -8.93 -0.76
CA LEU A 124 -22.22 -9.13 0.65
C LEU A 124 -23.40 -8.90 1.61
N ARG A 125 -24.35 -8.03 1.25
CA ARG A 125 -25.55 -7.79 2.06
C ARG A 125 -26.58 -8.91 1.88
N THR A 126 -26.72 -9.45 0.67
CA THR A 126 -27.59 -10.61 0.40
C THR A 126 -27.06 -11.86 1.11
N ASP A 127 -25.76 -12.13 1.03
CA ASP A 127 -25.14 -13.31 1.67
C ASP A 127 -25.23 -13.24 3.20
N ALA A 128 -25.11 -12.05 3.79
CA ALA A 128 -25.26 -11.87 5.24
C ALA A 128 -26.69 -12.15 5.73
N HIS A 129 -27.70 -11.85 4.90
CA HIS A 129 -29.10 -12.15 5.22
C HIS A 129 -29.40 -13.65 5.13
N GLU A 130 -28.84 -14.36 4.15
CA GLU A 130 -29.02 -15.81 4.02
C GLU A 130 -28.38 -16.59 5.18
N VAL A 131 -27.20 -16.17 5.65
CA VAL A 131 -26.54 -16.79 6.82
C VAL A 131 -27.30 -16.49 8.12
N ALA A 132 -27.84 -15.29 8.27
CA ALA A 132 -28.64 -14.93 9.45
C ALA A 132 -29.98 -15.70 9.53
N ASP A 133 -30.62 -15.94 8.39
CA ASP A 133 -31.83 -16.75 8.30
C ASP A 133 -31.56 -18.24 8.53
N ALA A 134 -30.38 -18.74 8.12
CA ALA A 134 -29.98 -20.13 8.37
C ALA A 134 -29.63 -20.41 9.85
N VAL A 135 -29.22 -19.40 10.62
CA VAL A 135 -28.88 -19.52 12.06
C VAL A 135 -30.09 -19.31 12.96
N SER A 136 -31.13 -18.62 12.48
CA SER A 136 -32.35 -18.35 13.25
C SER A 136 -33.44 -19.41 13.09
N ARG A 137 -33.17 -20.48 12.34
CA ARG A 137 -34.07 -21.61 12.08
C ARG A 137 -33.59 -22.89 12.76
#